data_AF-A0A9E1S7D4-F1
#
_entry.id   AF-A0A9E1S7D4-F1
#
_cell.length_a   1.000
_cell.length_b   1.000
_cell.length_c   1.000
_cell.angle_alpha   90.00
_cell.angle_beta   90.00
_cell.angle_gamma   90.00
#
_symmetry.space_group_name_H-M   'P 1'
#
loop_
_entity.id
_entity.type
_entity.pdbx_description
1 polymer ?
#
loop_
_entity_poly.entity_id
_entity_poly.type
_entity_poly.pdbx_seq_one_letter_code
_entity_poly.pdbx_strand_id
1 'polypeptide(L)'
;MDDEFDNLDSNTPNRKVSKTKGIGEFLLVIRDRWLLAVALALPFSLGYVYVKFQDTEFFQSSASFRLIPPPAVLNLQKVDRDTQVQGLVAKHTEGLNSQELRASVIQKISDNPESKSIMLAPYLRDGMPVGISATVSYSISVTPPSDGRPRFIISSTSRSPKGAMLIADIVQSEYEKIHKSRKSQQVESVRNLLENLLKQSMLKEQSLGDEMATYKKEKNLPFIEDEKKNSSVRKGQYSSEITNSKLGQIKIDSLLRQVLQIQARIGTRANSSKSSDIDNDIAVIKDFFEIDAIESFGNVPALRKTLYDLEKTRQRYEEGNPGYLERHPKMLENARSVQEVKNSLIAEVTASIEDLKDKRIQLIAQEREFQQAMGKVQQQSMQLSEIEEWLVNKGRELAVVRTSTDQIQRRLNEVRIEQALPSEQEEPLHKEQFAYLPGAPFTPNKANIRNTGLYIFFGLFVLIPVCLEFVDNRVKSPFDVEVFIGKDLIAGIPKISDVEEIQRPLIVGNDLDDGLTESFRSMYSKIQMNSLTDYPKSILITSAIPSEGKSLISANLAYSCANHGRKTILIDFDLRRPGLHKFCDLENKQGLVTLINEASSSPETIDSSIKSTAHKIHPNLYILPSGG
;
A
#
# COMPACT_ATOMS: atom_id res chain seq x y z
N MET A 1 -41.28 86.58 35.24
CA MET A 1 -40.63 87.13 34.02
C MET A 1 -39.70 86.03 33.54
N ASP A 2 -40.30 84.88 33.19
CA ASP A 2 -39.61 83.59 33.13
C ASP A 2 -39.78 82.91 31.75
N ASP A 3 -40.33 83.61 30.76
CA ASP A 3 -40.66 83.03 29.45
C ASP A 3 -39.81 83.58 28.28
N GLU A 4 -38.72 84.31 28.54
CA GLU A 4 -37.91 84.95 27.49
C GLU A 4 -36.48 84.36 27.33
N PHE A 5 -36.14 83.26 28.02
CA PHE A 5 -34.82 82.61 27.89
C PHE A 5 -34.82 81.29 27.10
N ASP A 6 -35.98 80.74 26.72
CA ASP A 6 -36.07 79.42 26.08
C ASP A 6 -35.90 79.41 24.55
N ASN A 7 -35.69 80.56 23.90
CA ASN A 7 -35.70 80.68 22.43
C ASN A 7 -34.34 80.93 21.74
N LEU A 8 -33.20 80.70 22.41
CA LEU A 8 -31.88 80.94 21.81
C LEU A 8 -31.02 79.70 21.49
N ASP A 9 -31.48 78.47 21.78
CA ASP A 9 -30.65 77.25 21.61
C ASP A 9 -31.06 76.32 20.46
N SER A 10 -31.87 76.78 19.50
CA SER A 10 -32.46 75.93 18.46
C SER A 10 -31.67 75.84 17.13
N ASN A 11 -30.36 76.05 17.10
CA ASN A 11 -29.54 75.80 15.90
C ASN A 11 -28.07 75.45 16.20
N THR A 12 -27.81 74.25 16.70
CA THR A 12 -26.54 73.56 16.45
C THR A 12 -26.80 72.10 16.11
N PRO A 13 -26.20 71.54 15.04
CA PRO A 13 -26.41 70.15 14.68
C PRO A 13 -25.76 69.27 15.74
N ASN A 14 -26.59 68.56 16.51
CA ASN A 14 -26.18 67.63 17.56
C ASN A 14 -25.48 66.42 16.94
N ARG A 15 -24.21 66.60 16.57
CA ARG A 15 -23.34 65.53 16.08
C ARG A 15 -22.88 64.73 17.31
N LYS A 16 -23.71 63.78 17.77
CA LYS A 16 -23.28 62.72 18.69
C LYS A 16 -22.23 61.85 18.00
N VAL A 17 -21.00 62.35 17.93
CA VAL A 17 -19.84 61.51 17.67
C VAL A 17 -19.66 60.68 18.93
N SER A 18 -19.96 59.38 18.86
CA SER A 18 -19.51 58.47 19.91
C SER A 18 -17.98 58.44 19.82
N LYS A 19 -17.32 59.34 20.54
CA LYS A 19 -15.87 59.30 20.65
C LYS A 19 -15.58 58.01 21.42
N THR A 20 -15.04 56.99 20.77
CA THR A 20 -14.59 55.76 21.42
C THR A 20 -13.20 56.01 21.99
N LYS A 21 -12.89 55.49 23.19
CA LYS A 21 -11.54 55.60 23.77
C LYS A 21 -10.50 55.08 22.76
N GLY A 22 -9.52 55.91 22.42
CA GLY A 22 -8.44 55.55 21.49
C GLY A 22 -7.38 54.65 22.13
N ILE A 23 -6.50 54.05 21.31
CA ILE A 23 -5.41 53.18 21.77
C ILE A 23 -4.48 53.88 22.78
N GLY A 24 -4.29 55.20 22.65
CA GLY A 24 -3.50 56.00 23.59
C GLY A 24 -4.09 56.03 25.01
N GLU A 25 -5.40 55.99 25.17
CA GLU A 25 -6.07 55.94 26.48
C GLU A 25 -5.86 54.58 27.16
N PHE A 26 -5.87 53.49 26.39
CA PHE A 26 -5.53 52.16 26.93
C PHE A 26 -4.07 52.07 27.40
N LEU A 27 -3.15 52.75 26.72
CA LEU A 27 -1.75 52.81 27.16
C LEU A 27 -1.60 53.60 28.46
N LEU A 28 -2.39 54.65 28.68
CA LEU A 28 -2.40 55.37 29.96
C LEU A 28 -2.91 54.48 31.10
N VAL A 29 -3.97 53.70 30.87
CA VAL A 29 -4.52 52.74 31.84
C VAL A 29 -3.46 51.69 32.24
N ILE A 30 -2.74 51.16 31.25
CA ILE A 30 -1.65 50.21 31.50
C ILE A 30 -0.50 50.89 32.25
N ARG A 31 -0.11 52.11 31.87
CA ARG A 31 0.95 52.88 32.53
C ARG A 31 0.63 53.19 33.98
N ASP A 32 -0.62 53.44 34.35
CA ASP A 32 -0.95 53.81 35.72
C ASP A 32 -1.02 52.59 36.66
N ARG A 33 -1.20 51.37 36.10
CA ARG A 33 -1.39 50.13 36.87
C ARG A 33 -0.37 49.03 36.55
N TRP A 34 0.71 49.36 35.82
CA TRP A 34 1.70 48.35 35.41
C TRP A 34 2.31 47.61 36.59
N LEU A 35 2.55 48.27 37.73
CA LEU A 35 3.07 47.64 38.94
C LEU A 35 2.12 46.56 39.47
N LEU A 36 0.81 46.84 39.51
CA LEU A 36 -0.21 45.87 39.93
C LEU A 36 -0.32 44.71 38.91
N ALA A 37 -0.25 45.03 37.62
CA ALA A 37 -0.28 44.05 36.55
C ALA A 37 0.91 43.09 36.63
N VAL A 38 2.13 43.61 36.85
CA VAL A 38 3.33 42.78 37.05
C VAL A 38 3.21 41.95 38.32
N ALA A 39 2.81 42.56 39.44
CA ALA A 39 2.70 41.88 40.74
C ALA A 39 1.73 40.69 40.70
N LEU A 40 0.68 40.74 39.88
CA LEU A 40 -0.28 39.64 39.70
C LEU A 40 0.11 38.69 38.56
N ALA A 41 0.55 39.18 37.41
CA ALA A 41 0.87 38.32 36.26
C ALA A 41 2.13 37.46 36.47
N LEU A 42 3.13 38.00 37.17
CA LEU A 42 4.44 37.35 37.32
C LEU A 42 4.38 36.08 38.19
N PRO A 43 3.72 36.05 39.37
CA PRO A 43 3.55 34.83 40.15
C PRO A 43 2.77 33.73 39.41
N PHE A 44 1.73 34.08 38.65
CA PHE A 44 0.96 33.10 37.87
C PHE A 44 1.79 32.46 36.76
N SER A 45 2.52 33.28 35.99
CA SER A 45 3.43 32.79 34.94
C SER A 45 4.56 31.93 35.54
N LEU A 46 5.23 32.40 36.59
CA LEU A 46 6.29 31.65 37.25
C LEU A 46 5.77 30.37 37.91
N GLY A 47 4.58 30.40 38.51
CA GLY A 47 3.92 29.23 39.07
C GLY A 47 3.63 28.17 38.01
N TYR A 48 3.12 28.58 36.84
CA TYR A 48 2.93 27.66 35.70
C TYR A 48 4.24 27.02 35.26
N VAL A 49 5.29 27.82 35.04
CA VAL A 49 6.61 27.33 34.62
C VAL A 49 7.19 26.40 35.68
N TYR A 50 7.08 26.75 36.96
CA TYR A 50 7.57 25.96 38.09
C TYR A 50 6.89 24.59 38.17
N VAL A 51 5.56 24.55 38.12
CA VAL A 51 4.81 23.28 38.13
C VAL A 51 5.17 22.42 36.93
N LYS A 52 5.25 23.02 35.72
CA LYS A 52 5.59 22.28 34.50
C LYS A 52 7.05 21.85 34.41
N PHE A 53 7.96 22.49 35.14
CA PHE A 53 9.35 22.05 35.26
C PHE A 53 9.51 20.88 36.25
N GLN A 54 8.53 20.64 37.12
CA GLN A 54 8.50 19.48 38.01
C GLN A 54 7.93 18.22 37.36
N ASP A 55 7.32 18.33 36.16
CA ASP A 55 6.85 17.16 35.41
C ASP A 55 8.04 16.22 35.13
N THR A 56 7.82 14.91 35.27
CA THR A 56 8.88 13.90 35.15
C THR A 56 9.52 13.91 33.76
N GLU A 57 10.85 13.89 33.73
CA GLU A 57 11.62 13.88 32.49
C GLU A 57 11.54 12.51 31.78
N PHE A 58 11.19 12.54 30.49
CA PHE A 58 11.28 11.40 29.59
C PHE A 58 12.20 11.73 28.42
N PHE A 59 12.97 10.73 28.02
CA PHE A 59 13.93 10.78 26.94
C PHE A 59 13.42 9.90 25.81
N GLN A 60 13.64 10.34 24.57
CA GLN A 60 13.29 9.60 23.37
C GLN A 60 14.56 9.23 22.61
N SER A 61 14.65 8.00 22.13
CA SER A 61 15.69 7.57 21.20
C SER A 61 15.02 6.87 20.02
N SER A 62 15.67 6.91 18.86
CA SER A 62 15.15 6.28 17.66
C SER A 62 16.21 5.43 16.97
N ALA A 63 15.80 4.28 16.46
CA ALA A 63 16.57 3.43 15.56
C ALA A 63 15.77 3.23 14.28
N SER A 64 16.43 3.01 13.14
CA SER A 64 15.73 2.87 11.87
C SER A 64 16.21 1.72 11.01
N PHE A 65 15.25 1.15 10.27
CA PHE A 65 15.51 0.26 9.16
C PHE A 65 15.12 0.92 7.85
N ARG A 66 15.92 0.66 6.82
CA ARG A 66 15.65 1.06 5.44
C ARG A 66 15.26 -0.16 4.62
N LEU A 67 14.11 -0.07 3.95
CA LEU A 67 13.69 -1.07 2.98
C LEU A 67 14.30 -0.76 1.62
N ILE A 68 15.15 -1.64 1.11
CA ILE A 68 15.64 -1.65 -0.26
C ILE A 68 14.71 -2.59 -1.04
N PRO A 69 13.86 -2.05 -1.94
CA PRO A 69 13.03 -2.90 -2.78
C PRO A 69 13.89 -3.72 -3.73
N PRO A 70 13.46 -4.94 -4.11
CA PRO A 70 14.18 -5.76 -5.08
C PRO A 70 14.42 -4.98 -6.38
N PRO A 71 15.54 -5.27 -7.10
CA PRO A 71 15.85 -4.59 -8.35
C PRO A 71 14.69 -4.78 -9.33
N ALA A 72 14.36 -3.71 -10.05
CA ALA A 72 13.31 -3.76 -11.06
C ALA A 72 13.75 -4.71 -12.17
N VAL A 73 13.15 -5.89 -12.24
CA VAL A 73 13.30 -6.79 -13.39
C VAL A 73 12.73 -6.05 -14.60
N LEU A 74 13.48 -6.01 -15.70
CA LEU A 74 13.29 -5.11 -16.86
C LEU A 74 11.93 -5.24 -17.62
N ASN A 75 10.93 -5.94 -17.08
CA ASN A 75 9.63 -6.20 -17.71
C ASN A 75 8.40 -6.08 -16.76
N LEU A 76 8.55 -5.63 -15.50
CA LEU A 76 7.41 -5.44 -14.60
C LEU A 76 6.82 -4.02 -14.76
N GLN A 77 5.49 -3.93 -14.96
CA GLN A 77 4.76 -2.66 -14.90
C GLN A 77 4.97 -1.99 -13.55
N LYS A 78 5.19 -0.66 -13.53
CA LYS A 78 5.38 0.16 -12.31
C LYS A 78 4.36 -0.13 -11.20
N VAL A 79 3.11 -0.39 -11.58
CA VAL A 79 2.00 -0.67 -10.66
C VAL A 79 2.28 -1.90 -9.80
N ASP A 80 2.86 -2.96 -10.37
CA ASP A 80 3.09 -4.23 -9.67
C ASP A 80 4.19 -4.11 -8.59
N ARG A 81 5.18 -3.24 -8.85
CA ARG A 81 6.27 -2.95 -7.92
C ARG A 81 5.78 -2.22 -6.68
N ASP A 82 4.91 -1.22 -6.84
CA ASP A 82 4.38 -0.46 -5.71
C ASP A 82 3.51 -1.35 -4.80
N THR A 83 2.73 -2.28 -5.37
CA THR A 83 1.97 -3.28 -4.61
C THR A 83 2.89 -4.21 -3.81
N GLN A 84 3.99 -4.69 -4.42
CA GLN A 84 4.99 -5.52 -3.71
C GLN A 84 5.65 -4.76 -2.56
N VAL A 85 6.03 -3.49 -2.77
CA VAL A 85 6.60 -2.63 -1.72
C VAL A 85 5.60 -2.41 -0.59
N GLN A 86 4.34 -2.13 -0.90
CA GLN A 86 3.29 -2.00 0.12
C GLN A 86 3.07 -3.30 0.91
N GLY A 87 3.09 -4.46 0.24
CA GLY A 87 3.01 -5.76 0.91
C GLY A 87 4.19 -6.02 1.86
N LEU A 88 5.42 -5.69 1.44
CA LEU A 88 6.60 -5.75 2.31
C LEU A 88 6.51 -4.78 3.49
N VAL A 89 6.03 -3.56 3.25
CA VAL A 89 5.82 -2.57 4.31
C VAL A 89 4.81 -3.08 5.33
N ALA A 90 3.67 -3.59 4.90
CA ALA A 90 2.66 -4.16 5.79
C ALA A 90 3.23 -5.30 6.64
N LYS A 91 3.92 -6.26 6.00
CA LYS A 91 4.55 -7.41 6.67
C LYS A 91 5.55 -6.98 7.76
N HIS A 92 6.43 -6.02 7.45
CA HIS A 92 7.42 -5.56 8.41
C HIS A 92 6.81 -4.70 9.52
N THR A 93 5.78 -3.90 9.21
CA THR A 93 5.03 -3.11 10.19
C THR A 93 4.29 -4.01 11.18
N GLU A 94 3.67 -5.09 10.71
CA GLU A 94 3.02 -6.09 11.55
C GLU A 94 4.04 -6.85 12.42
N GLY A 95 5.16 -7.26 11.83
CA GLY A 95 6.24 -7.93 12.57
C GLY A 95 6.84 -7.07 13.68
N LEU A 96 7.10 -5.79 13.40
CA LEU A 96 7.61 -4.83 14.38
C LEU A 96 6.58 -4.52 15.48
N ASN A 97 5.28 -4.58 15.18
CA ASN A 97 4.22 -4.40 16.18
C ASN A 97 3.80 -5.70 16.88
N SER A 98 4.41 -6.84 16.54
CA SER A 98 4.01 -8.15 17.06
C SER A 98 4.18 -8.25 18.59
N GLN A 99 3.24 -8.95 19.23
CA GLN A 99 3.31 -9.22 20.68
C GLN A 99 4.52 -10.10 21.03
N GLU A 100 4.93 -11.00 20.12
CA GLU A 100 6.11 -11.84 20.30
C GLU A 100 7.40 -11.01 20.40
N LEU A 101 7.57 -10.01 19.52
CA LEU A 101 8.72 -9.10 19.61
C LEU A 101 8.71 -8.32 20.93
N ARG A 102 7.54 -7.81 21.36
CA ARG A 102 7.40 -7.12 22.65
C ARG A 102 7.80 -8.03 23.83
N ALA A 103 7.30 -9.26 23.85
CA ALA A 103 7.63 -10.23 24.89
C ALA A 103 9.12 -10.57 24.90
N SER A 104 9.73 -10.79 23.73
CA SER A 104 11.15 -11.07 23.58
C SER A 104 12.03 -9.90 24.07
N VAL A 105 11.67 -8.67 23.72
CA VAL A 105 12.35 -7.45 24.19
C VAL A 105 12.26 -7.31 25.72
N ILE A 106 11.07 -7.50 26.29
CA ILE A 106 10.86 -7.45 27.76
C ILE A 106 11.69 -8.53 28.45
N GLN A 107 11.69 -9.75 27.91
CA GLN A 107 12.47 -10.86 28.45
C GLN A 107 13.97 -10.57 28.38
N LYS A 108 14.47 -10.09 27.24
CA LYS A 108 15.89 -9.75 27.06
C LYS A 108 16.38 -8.67 28.04
N ILE A 109 15.54 -7.67 28.28
CA ILE A 109 15.82 -6.61 29.27
C ILE A 109 15.75 -7.17 30.69
N SER A 110 14.83 -8.10 30.98
CA SER A 110 14.68 -8.73 32.29
C SER A 110 15.83 -9.67 32.64
N ASP A 111 16.33 -10.42 31.67
CA ASP A 111 17.39 -11.42 31.84
C ASP A 111 18.77 -10.77 32.03
N ASN A 112 18.99 -9.57 31.47
CA ASN A 112 20.22 -8.82 31.66
C ASN A 112 20.15 -7.91 32.91
N PRO A 113 20.94 -8.19 33.98
CA PRO A 113 20.91 -7.42 35.22
C PRO A 113 21.23 -5.92 35.01
N GLU A 114 22.16 -5.60 34.10
CA GLU A 114 22.55 -4.21 33.82
C GLU A 114 21.41 -3.45 33.16
N SER A 115 20.78 -4.05 32.14
CA SER A 115 19.66 -3.46 31.41
C SER A 115 18.46 -3.22 32.34
N LYS A 116 18.15 -4.21 33.18
CA LYS A 116 17.11 -4.13 34.21
C LYS A 116 17.36 -3.00 35.20
N SER A 117 18.60 -2.87 35.68
CA SER A 117 18.97 -1.80 36.62
C SER A 117 18.82 -0.41 36.01
N ILE A 118 19.25 -0.21 34.75
CA ILE A 118 19.16 1.08 34.03
C ILE A 118 17.69 1.49 33.83
N MET A 119 16.82 0.53 33.54
CA MET A 119 15.40 0.75 33.29
C MET A 119 14.63 1.05 34.58
N LEU A 120 14.95 0.37 35.69
CA LEU A 120 14.24 0.52 36.96
C LEU A 120 14.80 1.62 37.87
N ALA A 121 16.07 2.03 37.69
CA ALA A 121 16.72 3.02 38.54
C ALA A 121 15.94 4.34 38.71
N PRO A 122 15.33 4.95 37.66
CA PRO A 122 14.53 6.16 37.83
C PRO A 122 13.28 5.96 38.70
N TYR A 123 12.65 4.79 38.63
CA TYR A 123 11.42 4.48 39.38
C TYR A 123 11.71 4.15 40.84
N LEU A 124 12.82 3.45 41.10
CA LEU A 124 13.30 3.15 42.46
C LEU A 124 13.69 4.42 43.22
N ARG A 125 14.27 5.41 42.54
CA ARG A 125 14.57 6.74 43.13
C ARG A 125 13.30 7.45 43.62
N ASP A 126 12.20 7.29 42.89
CA ASP A 126 10.90 7.88 43.22
C ASP A 126 10.05 6.99 44.16
N GLY A 127 10.58 5.85 44.63
CA GLY A 127 9.87 4.92 45.50
C GLY A 127 8.71 4.16 44.82
N MET A 128 8.66 4.11 43.49
CA MET A 128 7.60 3.43 42.74
C MET A 128 8.08 2.05 42.25
N PRO A 129 7.58 0.93 42.83
CA PRO A 129 7.88 -0.40 42.32
C PRO A 129 7.08 -0.64 41.02
N VAL A 130 7.77 -0.64 39.89
CA VAL A 130 7.17 -0.86 38.56
C VAL A 130 7.81 -2.09 37.91
N GLY A 131 7.00 -2.92 37.26
CA GLY A 131 7.47 -4.06 36.47
C GLY A 131 8.11 -3.60 35.14
N ILE A 132 9.08 -4.35 34.63
CA ILE A 132 9.80 -4.00 33.39
C ILE A 132 8.83 -3.83 32.20
N SER A 133 7.79 -4.66 32.12
CA SER A 133 6.76 -4.59 31.08
C SER A 133 6.07 -3.23 30.99
N ALA A 134 5.87 -2.55 32.13
CA ALA A 134 5.26 -1.22 32.17
C ALA A 134 6.26 -0.09 31.86
N THR A 135 7.56 -0.36 31.92
CA THR A 135 8.62 0.61 31.59
C THR A 135 9.03 0.59 30.12
N VAL A 136 8.79 -0.52 29.41
CA VAL A 136 9.12 -0.67 27.99
C VAL A 136 8.01 -0.04 27.15
N SER A 137 8.29 1.14 26.59
CA SER A 137 7.40 1.83 25.66
C SER A 137 8.14 2.16 24.38
N TYR A 138 7.61 1.68 23.26
CA TYR A 138 8.08 2.05 21.93
C TYR A 138 6.91 2.10 20.93
N SER A 139 7.10 2.87 19.88
CA SER A 139 6.18 3.02 18.76
C SER A 139 6.94 2.87 17.46
N ILE A 140 6.25 2.41 16.41
CA ILE A 140 6.81 2.33 15.07
C ILE A 140 6.08 3.32 14.18
N SER A 141 6.85 4.09 13.44
CA SER A 141 6.35 4.93 12.37
C SER A 141 7.01 4.53 11.06
N VAL A 142 6.24 4.57 9.98
CA VAL A 142 6.74 4.32 8.63
C VAL A 142 6.69 5.63 7.88
N THR A 143 7.84 6.06 7.36
CA THR A 143 7.87 7.24 6.49
C THR A 143 7.27 6.86 5.13
N PRO A 144 6.29 7.61 4.61
CA PRO A 144 5.73 7.33 3.28
C PRO A 144 6.85 7.35 2.23
N PRO A 145 6.74 6.53 1.17
CA PRO A 145 7.80 6.36 0.18
C PRO A 145 7.89 7.58 -0.75
N SER A 146 8.36 8.73 -0.26
CA SER A 146 8.63 9.90 -1.12
C SER A 146 9.76 9.65 -2.11
N ASP A 147 10.60 8.63 -1.86
CA ASP A 147 11.79 8.28 -2.65
C ASP A 147 11.81 6.80 -3.09
N GLY A 148 10.67 6.10 -3.00
CA GLY A 148 10.55 4.67 -3.32
C GLY A 148 11.27 3.71 -2.36
N ARG A 149 11.82 4.21 -1.24
CA ARG A 149 12.51 3.45 -0.19
C ARG A 149 11.93 3.79 1.18
N PRO A 150 10.91 3.06 1.67
CA PRO A 150 10.30 3.34 2.96
C PRO A 150 11.28 3.09 4.11
N ARG A 151 11.20 3.94 5.14
CA ARG A 151 11.98 3.85 6.38
C ARG A 151 11.07 3.48 7.55
N PHE A 152 11.43 2.47 8.31
CA PHE A 152 10.80 2.14 9.59
C PHE A 152 11.59 2.82 10.69
N ILE A 153 10.93 3.65 11.48
CA ILE A 153 11.52 4.37 12.61
C ILE A 153 10.91 3.79 13.88
N ILE A 154 11.76 3.14 14.68
CA ILE A 154 11.45 2.63 16.01
C ILE A 154 11.78 3.74 16.99
N SER A 155 10.75 4.30 17.63
CA SER A 155 10.91 5.37 18.61
C SER A 155 10.55 4.87 19.99
N SER A 156 11.53 4.83 20.89
CA SER A 156 11.38 4.41 22.28
C SER A 156 11.35 5.61 23.21
N THR A 157 10.62 5.48 24.33
CA THR A 157 10.53 6.50 25.37
C THR A 157 10.82 5.89 26.73
N SER A 158 11.69 6.52 27.53
CA SER A 158 12.03 6.06 28.88
C SER A 158 12.38 7.23 29.80
N ARG A 159 12.28 7.05 31.12
CA ARG A 159 12.73 8.03 32.12
C ARG A 159 14.26 8.19 32.18
N SER A 160 15.00 7.29 31.56
CA SER A 160 16.47 7.33 31.47
C SER A 160 16.92 7.50 30.02
N PRO A 161 17.91 8.38 29.73
CA PRO A 161 18.49 8.52 28.39
C PRO A 161 19.04 7.20 27.86
N LYS A 162 19.79 6.48 28.72
CA LYS A 162 20.34 5.15 28.40
C LYS A 162 19.22 4.12 28.23
N GLY A 163 18.16 4.22 29.04
CA GLY A 163 16.99 3.34 28.93
C GLY A 163 16.29 3.48 27.57
N ALA A 164 16.07 4.71 27.09
CA ALA A 164 15.46 4.95 25.79
C ALA A 164 16.32 4.36 24.65
N MET A 165 17.62 4.67 24.64
CA MET A 165 18.57 4.11 23.66
C MET A 165 18.55 2.57 23.67
N LEU A 166 18.61 1.98 24.86
CA LEU A 166 18.65 0.53 25.05
C LEU A 166 17.39 -0.17 24.55
N ILE A 167 16.20 0.41 24.78
CA ILE A 167 14.95 -0.14 24.22
C ILE A 167 14.99 -0.13 22.69
N ALA A 168 15.37 1.00 22.08
CA ALA A 168 15.40 1.12 20.61
C ALA A 168 16.41 0.14 19.99
N ASP A 169 17.59 0.00 20.59
CA ASP A 169 18.65 -0.91 20.15
C ASP A 169 18.22 -2.38 20.28
N ILE A 170 17.66 -2.77 21.43
CA ILE A 170 17.19 -4.14 21.66
C ILE A 170 16.05 -4.48 20.70
N VAL A 171 15.06 -3.60 20.52
CA VAL A 171 13.97 -3.82 19.55
C VAL A 171 14.53 -4.03 18.14
N GLN A 172 15.50 -3.22 17.71
CA GLN A 172 16.13 -3.35 16.40
C GLN A 172 16.87 -4.69 16.26
N SER A 173 17.66 -5.07 17.27
CA SER A 173 18.47 -6.30 17.26
C SER A 173 17.62 -7.59 17.35
N GLU A 174 16.61 -7.63 18.23
CA GLU A 174 15.75 -8.80 18.40
C GLU A 174 14.81 -8.98 17.21
N TYR A 175 14.34 -7.90 16.59
CA TYR A 175 13.56 -8.02 15.36
C TYR A 175 14.38 -8.63 14.21
N GLU A 176 15.62 -8.19 14.03
CA GLU A 176 16.54 -8.77 13.05
C GLU A 176 16.76 -10.27 13.32
N LYS A 177 17.00 -10.63 14.58
CA LYS A 177 17.21 -12.02 14.99
C LYS A 177 15.97 -12.90 14.76
N ILE A 178 14.79 -12.44 15.16
CA ILE A 178 13.52 -13.17 14.95
C ILE A 178 13.24 -13.32 13.45
N HIS A 179 13.49 -12.28 12.66
CA HIS A 179 13.28 -12.33 11.22
C HIS A 179 14.21 -13.33 10.53
N LYS A 180 15.52 -13.29 10.84
CA LYS A 180 16.52 -14.23 10.35
C LYS A 180 16.19 -15.67 10.77
N SER A 181 15.79 -15.87 12.02
CA SER A 181 15.38 -17.18 12.54
C SER A 181 14.15 -17.74 11.80
N ARG A 182 13.10 -16.93 11.60
CA ARG A 182 11.89 -17.36 10.87
C ARG A 182 12.20 -17.72 9.42
N LYS A 183 13.02 -16.91 8.72
CA LYS A 183 13.46 -17.22 7.36
C LYS A 183 14.21 -18.55 7.34
N SER A 184 15.17 -18.74 8.24
CA SER A 184 15.92 -19.98 8.37
C SER A 184 15.03 -21.19 8.66
N GLN A 185 14.07 -21.07 9.59
CA GLN A 185 13.13 -22.14 9.94
C GLN A 185 12.20 -22.50 8.77
N GLN A 186 11.74 -21.49 8.02
CA GLN A 186 10.90 -21.71 6.85
C GLN A 186 11.66 -22.45 5.75
N VAL A 187 12.88 -22.00 5.42
CA VAL A 187 13.73 -22.68 4.43
C VAL A 187 14.07 -24.11 4.88
N GLU A 188 14.34 -24.30 6.17
CA GLU A 188 14.63 -25.62 6.75
C GLU A 188 13.42 -26.57 6.72
N SER A 189 12.22 -26.08 7.00
CA SER A 189 11.00 -26.90 6.89
C SER A 189 10.69 -27.30 5.44
N VAL A 190 10.91 -26.39 4.48
CA VAL A 190 10.81 -26.70 3.03
C VAL A 190 11.85 -27.73 2.61
N ARG A 191 13.10 -27.60 3.07
CA ARG A 191 14.17 -28.59 2.82
C ARG A 191 13.78 -29.97 3.33
N ASN A 192 13.34 -30.07 4.59
CA ASN A 192 12.95 -31.35 5.19
C ASN A 192 11.75 -31.98 4.47
N LEU A 193 10.78 -31.18 4.03
CA LEU A 193 9.65 -31.66 3.22
C LEU A 193 10.15 -32.22 1.88
N LEU A 194 11.00 -31.49 1.16
CA LEU A 194 11.56 -31.92 -0.13
C LEU A 194 12.43 -33.17 0.01
N GLU A 195 13.23 -33.30 1.07
CA GLU A 195 14.02 -34.51 1.33
C GLU A 195 13.13 -35.74 1.59
N ASN A 196 12.04 -35.56 2.36
CA ASN A 196 11.07 -36.63 2.59
C ASN A 196 10.35 -37.05 1.30
N LEU A 197 9.91 -36.09 0.49
CA LEU A 197 9.29 -36.36 -0.81
C LEU A 197 10.28 -37.05 -1.76
N LEU A 198 11.53 -36.60 -1.80
CA LEU A 198 12.58 -37.20 -2.62
C LEU A 198 12.79 -38.66 -2.23
N LYS A 199 12.93 -38.94 -0.93
CA LYS A 199 13.08 -40.31 -0.41
C LYS A 199 11.88 -41.21 -0.81
N GLN A 200 10.65 -40.71 -0.69
CA GLN A 200 9.46 -41.44 -1.10
C GLN A 200 9.44 -41.71 -2.61
N SER A 201 9.79 -40.70 -3.42
CA SER A 201 9.84 -40.84 -4.89
C SER A 201 10.92 -41.84 -5.34
N MET A 202 12.11 -41.81 -4.73
CA MET A 202 13.20 -42.74 -5.02
C MET A 202 12.84 -44.19 -4.64
N LEU A 203 12.20 -44.41 -3.49
CA LEU A 203 11.73 -45.73 -3.09
C LEU A 203 10.69 -46.28 -4.09
N LYS A 204 9.76 -45.42 -4.56
CA LYS A 204 8.77 -45.79 -5.56
C LYS A 204 9.40 -46.07 -6.92
N GLU A 205 10.40 -45.28 -7.32
CA GLU A 205 11.16 -45.52 -8.55
C GLU A 205 11.87 -46.88 -8.51
N GLN A 206 12.54 -47.17 -7.39
CA GLN A 206 13.22 -48.44 -7.18
C GLN A 206 12.23 -49.62 -7.20
N SER A 207 11.10 -49.51 -6.48
CA SER A 207 10.10 -50.60 -6.45
C SER A 207 9.52 -50.88 -7.83
N LEU A 208 9.21 -49.84 -8.62
CA LEU A 208 8.74 -50.00 -10.00
C LEU A 208 9.82 -50.62 -10.91
N GLY A 209 11.07 -50.20 -10.75
CA GLY A 209 12.20 -50.80 -11.47
C GLY A 209 12.38 -52.29 -11.14
N ASP A 210 12.29 -52.64 -9.85
CA ASP A 210 12.41 -54.02 -9.36
C ASP A 210 11.22 -54.88 -9.80
N GLU A 211 9.99 -54.36 -9.76
CA GLU A 211 8.78 -55.02 -10.31
C GLU A 211 8.96 -55.35 -11.80
N MET A 212 9.47 -54.40 -12.59
CA MET A 212 9.70 -54.62 -14.02
C MET A 212 10.81 -55.65 -14.27
N ALA A 213 11.90 -55.60 -13.50
CA ALA A 213 13.02 -56.53 -13.61
C ALA A 213 12.61 -57.96 -13.21
N THR A 214 11.87 -58.11 -12.12
CA THR A 214 11.34 -59.40 -11.65
C THR A 214 10.35 -59.99 -12.65
N TYR A 215 9.45 -59.18 -13.21
CA TYR A 215 8.51 -59.64 -14.24
C TYR A 215 9.21 -60.12 -15.53
N LYS A 216 10.25 -59.40 -15.99
CA LYS A 216 11.08 -59.83 -17.13
C LYS A 216 11.80 -61.16 -16.86
N LYS A 217 12.28 -61.35 -15.63
CA LYS A 217 12.96 -62.58 -15.19
C LYS A 217 12.01 -63.76 -15.08
N GLU A 218 10.81 -63.56 -14.51
CA GLU A 218 9.78 -64.60 -14.37
C GLU A 218 9.31 -65.12 -15.73
N LYS A 219 9.21 -64.23 -16.73
CA LYS A 219 8.81 -64.59 -18.10
C LYS A 219 9.96 -65.06 -18.98
N ASN A 220 11.19 -65.18 -18.47
CA ASN A 220 12.38 -65.60 -19.22
C ASN A 220 12.59 -64.83 -20.54
N LEU A 221 12.25 -63.53 -20.56
CA LEU A 221 12.29 -62.69 -21.76
C LEU A 221 13.15 -61.44 -21.51
N PRO A 222 14.50 -61.58 -21.43
CA PRO A 222 15.37 -60.43 -21.27
C PRO A 222 15.35 -59.49 -22.50
N PHE A 223 15.10 -60.03 -23.71
CA PHE A 223 15.09 -59.29 -24.98
C PHE A 223 13.78 -59.52 -25.76
N ILE A 224 12.73 -58.79 -25.39
CA ILE A 224 11.40 -58.92 -26.02
C ILE A 224 11.39 -58.47 -27.49
N GLU A 225 12.17 -57.45 -27.84
CA GLU A 225 12.26 -56.93 -29.21
C GLU A 225 12.81 -57.97 -30.19
N ASP A 226 13.81 -58.76 -29.77
CA ASP A 226 14.41 -59.81 -30.60
C ASP A 226 13.42 -60.96 -30.84
N GLU A 227 12.68 -61.39 -29.80
CA GLU A 227 11.64 -62.42 -29.92
C GLU A 227 10.46 -61.98 -30.79
N LYS A 228 10.08 -60.69 -30.73
CA LYS A 228 9.05 -60.11 -31.61
C LYS A 228 9.51 -60.08 -33.06
N LYS A 229 10.74 -59.65 -33.31
CA LYS A 229 11.34 -59.66 -34.65
C LYS A 229 11.39 -61.07 -35.22
N ASN A 230 11.86 -62.03 -34.43
CA ASN A 230 11.90 -63.45 -34.81
C ASN A 230 10.49 -64.00 -35.10
N SER A 231 9.51 -63.70 -34.25
CA SER A 231 8.11 -64.11 -34.45
C SER A 231 7.51 -63.49 -35.70
N SER A 232 7.77 -62.21 -35.98
CA SER A 232 7.32 -61.53 -37.19
C SER A 232 7.94 -62.13 -38.46
N VAL A 233 9.24 -62.45 -38.43
CA VAL A 233 9.93 -63.11 -39.54
C VAL A 233 9.34 -64.50 -39.80
N ARG A 234 9.13 -65.31 -38.75
CA ARG A 234 8.52 -66.64 -38.86
C ARG A 234 7.09 -66.57 -39.42
N LYS A 235 6.27 -65.62 -38.98
CA LYS A 235 4.92 -65.40 -39.55
C LYS A 235 5.00 -65.06 -41.04
N GLY A 236 5.93 -64.19 -41.45
CA GLY A 236 6.14 -63.88 -42.87
C GLY A 236 6.48 -65.11 -43.70
N GLN A 237 7.42 -65.93 -43.20
CA GLN A 237 7.83 -67.18 -43.84
C GLN A 237 6.67 -68.18 -43.94
N TYR A 238 5.97 -68.47 -42.84
CA TYR A 238 4.84 -69.41 -42.87
C TYR A 238 3.69 -68.92 -43.75
N SER A 239 3.40 -67.61 -43.74
CA SER A 239 2.38 -67.04 -44.63
C SER A 239 2.75 -67.26 -46.10
N SER A 240 4.02 -67.05 -46.45
CA SER A 240 4.52 -67.27 -47.80
C SER A 240 4.40 -68.74 -48.22
N GLU A 241 4.79 -69.68 -47.36
CA GLU A 241 4.69 -71.11 -47.65
C GLU A 241 3.24 -71.61 -47.76
N ILE A 242 2.33 -71.08 -46.93
CA ILE A 242 0.88 -71.35 -47.05
C ILE A 242 0.38 -70.86 -48.40
N THR A 243 0.75 -69.64 -48.83
CA THR A 243 0.33 -69.11 -50.12
C THR A 243 0.88 -69.91 -51.29
N ASN A 244 2.14 -70.34 -51.22
CA ASN A 244 2.78 -71.18 -52.25
C ASN A 244 2.09 -72.55 -52.35
N SER A 245 1.84 -73.19 -51.20
CA SER A 245 1.15 -74.49 -51.14
C SER A 245 -0.26 -74.40 -51.72
N LYS A 246 -0.99 -73.34 -51.39
CA LYS A 246 -2.36 -73.08 -51.88
C LYS A 246 -2.39 -72.79 -53.37
N LEU A 247 -1.43 -72.02 -53.88
CA LEU A 247 -1.28 -71.75 -55.31
C LEU A 247 -0.95 -73.06 -56.07
N GLY A 248 -0.08 -73.89 -55.48
CA GLY A 248 0.20 -75.24 -55.98
C GLY A 248 -1.05 -76.13 -56.05
N GLN A 249 -1.88 -76.14 -55.00
CA GLN A 249 -3.14 -76.89 -54.99
C GLN A 249 -4.10 -76.39 -56.07
N ILE A 250 -4.26 -75.07 -56.24
CA ILE A 250 -5.12 -74.50 -57.29
C ILE A 250 -4.65 -74.93 -58.68
N LYS A 251 -3.32 -74.91 -58.91
CA LYS A 251 -2.73 -75.37 -60.18
C LYS A 251 -3.04 -76.85 -60.42
N ILE A 252 -2.86 -77.71 -59.43
CA ILE A 252 -3.16 -79.15 -59.55
C ILE A 252 -4.66 -79.40 -59.71
N ASP A 253 -5.53 -78.71 -58.99
CA ASP A 253 -6.99 -78.84 -59.10
C ASP A 253 -7.50 -78.41 -60.48
N SER A 254 -6.85 -77.42 -61.10
CA SER A 254 -7.12 -77.04 -62.48
C SER A 254 -6.73 -78.17 -63.45
N LEU A 255 -5.53 -78.76 -63.27
CA LEU A 255 -5.05 -79.87 -64.09
C LEU A 255 -5.93 -81.10 -63.95
N LEU A 256 -6.23 -81.53 -62.72
CA LEU A 256 -7.11 -82.67 -62.45
C LEU A 256 -8.49 -82.50 -63.10
N ARG A 257 -9.07 -81.29 -63.07
CA ARG A 257 -10.34 -81.00 -63.75
C ARG A 257 -10.25 -81.18 -65.27
N GLN A 258 -9.19 -80.69 -65.90
CA GLN A 258 -8.96 -80.85 -67.35
C GLN A 258 -8.83 -82.33 -67.73
N VAL A 259 -8.02 -83.08 -66.97
CA VAL A 259 -7.79 -84.52 -67.21
C VAL A 259 -9.07 -85.34 -67.01
N LEU A 260 -9.82 -85.11 -65.92
CA LEU A 260 -11.06 -85.82 -65.64
C LEU A 260 -12.16 -85.52 -66.67
N GLN A 261 -12.25 -84.28 -67.15
CA GLN A 261 -13.24 -83.92 -68.19
C GLN A 261 -12.99 -84.68 -69.48
N ILE A 262 -11.72 -84.86 -69.86
CA ILE A 262 -11.34 -85.58 -71.08
C ILE A 262 -11.49 -87.09 -70.87
N GLN A 263 -11.10 -87.63 -69.72
CA GLN A 263 -11.38 -89.03 -69.36
C GLN A 263 -12.89 -89.35 -69.42
N ALA A 264 -13.76 -88.44 -68.94
CA ALA A 264 -15.21 -88.61 -68.99
C ALA A 264 -15.77 -88.57 -70.43
N ARG A 265 -15.26 -87.67 -71.28
CA ARG A 265 -15.58 -87.64 -72.74
C ARG A 265 -15.17 -88.93 -73.44
N ILE A 266 -14.08 -89.54 -72.99
CA ILE A 266 -13.53 -90.77 -73.58
C ILE A 266 -14.30 -92.01 -73.11
N GLY A 267 -14.62 -92.11 -71.81
CA GLY A 267 -15.43 -93.20 -71.27
C GLY A 267 -16.85 -93.26 -71.86
N THR A 268 -17.42 -92.12 -72.21
CA THR A 268 -18.72 -92.05 -72.91
C THR A 268 -18.63 -92.50 -74.37
N ARG A 269 -17.56 -92.16 -75.09
CA ARG A 269 -17.30 -92.67 -76.46
C ARG A 269 -16.91 -94.15 -76.51
N ALA A 270 -16.25 -94.67 -75.48
CA ALA A 270 -15.87 -96.09 -75.42
C ALA A 270 -17.07 -97.04 -75.27
N ASN A 271 -18.15 -96.61 -74.60
CA ASN A 271 -19.34 -97.42 -74.37
C ASN A 271 -20.35 -97.39 -75.53
N SER A 272 -20.25 -96.44 -76.46
CA SER A 272 -21.17 -96.31 -77.61
C SER A 272 -20.85 -97.21 -78.79
N SER A 273 -19.74 -97.94 -78.77
CA SER A 273 -19.21 -98.61 -79.97
C SER A 273 -19.26 -100.13 -79.84
N LYS A 274 -20.34 -100.75 -80.34
CA LYS A 274 -20.25 -102.13 -80.84
C LYS A 274 -19.51 -102.07 -82.18
N SER A 275 -18.39 -102.78 -82.27
CA SER A 275 -17.70 -103.19 -83.51
C SER A 275 -16.81 -102.14 -84.22
N SER A 276 -15.49 -102.27 -84.02
CA SER A 276 -14.42 -102.15 -85.04
C SER A 276 -14.16 -100.83 -85.80
N ASP A 277 -14.47 -99.66 -85.27
CA ASP A 277 -13.96 -98.39 -85.85
C ASP A 277 -12.62 -97.98 -85.21
N ILE A 278 -11.51 -98.40 -85.82
CA ILE A 278 -10.16 -98.03 -85.38
C ILE A 278 -9.93 -96.50 -85.53
N ASP A 279 -10.67 -95.84 -86.42
CA ASP A 279 -10.59 -94.38 -86.61
C ASP A 279 -11.16 -93.62 -85.40
N ASN A 280 -12.17 -94.18 -84.73
CA ASN A 280 -12.66 -93.67 -83.46
C ASN A 280 -11.62 -93.86 -82.35
N ASP A 281 -10.88 -94.97 -82.35
CA ASP A 281 -9.81 -95.21 -81.37
C ASP A 281 -8.64 -94.23 -81.56
N ILE A 282 -8.26 -93.92 -82.81
CA ILE A 282 -7.25 -92.90 -83.11
C ILE A 282 -7.73 -91.50 -82.68
N ALA A 283 -9.00 -91.15 -82.89
CA ALA A 283 -9.57 -89.88 -82.45
C ALA A 283 -9.57 -89.75 -80.92
N VAL A 284 -9.96 -90.80 -80.20
CA VAL A 284 -9.90 -90.86 -78.72
C VAL A 284 -8.47 -90.69 -78.20
N ILE A 285 -7.48 -91.27 -78.89
CA ILE A 285 -6.08 -91.13 -78.51
C ILE A 285 -5.59 -89.69 -78.78
N LYS A 286 -6.01 -89.05 -79.87
CA LYS A 286 -5.68 -87.64 -80.18
C LYS A 286 -6.23 -86.68 -79.12
N ASP A 287 -7.44 -86.91 -78.61
CA ASP A 287 -8.05 -86.13 -77.52
C ASP A 287 -7.20 -86.13 -76.23
N PHE A 288 -6.46 -87.22 -75.93
CA PHE A 288 -5.54 -87.27 -74.78
C PHE A 288 -4.29 -86.39 -74.96
N PHE A 289 -3.84 -86.18 -76.20
CA PHE A 289 -2.67 -85.35 -76.51
C PHE A 289 -2.99 -83.85 -76.55
N GLU A 290 -4.27 -83.44 -76.53
CA GLU A 290 -4.67 -82.03 -76.43
C GLU A 290 -4.46 -81.45 -75.03
N ILE A 291 -4.04 -82.26 -74.06
CA ILE A 291 -3.75 -81.82 -72.70
C ILE A 291 -2.24 -81.53 -72.58
N ASP A 292 -1.88 -80.25 -72.58
CA ASP A 292 -0.48 -79.78 -72.41
C ASP A 292 0.24 -80.45 -71.22
N ALA A 293 -0.48 -80.71 -70.12
CA ALA A 293 0.10 -81.33 -68.92
C ALA A 293 0.33 -82.84 -69.03
N ILE A 294 -0.43 -83.53 -69.89
CA ILE A 294 -0.26 -84.97 -70.16
C ILE A 294 0.75 -85.20 -71.28
N GLU A 295 0.88 -84.26 -72.22
CA GLU A 295 1.84 -84.33 -73.33
C GLU A 295 3.27 -84.59 -72.83
N SER A 296 3.67 -83.98 -71.71
CA SER A 296 4.99 -84.17 -71.11
C SER A 296 5.09 -85.28 -70.05
N PHE A 297 3.98 -85.97 -69.75
CA PHE A 297 3.94 -86.92 -68.65
C PHE A 297 4.49 -88.29 -69.07
N GLY A 298 5.45 -88.81 -68.29
CA GLY A 298 5.97 -90.17 -68.44
C GLY A 298 6.34 -90.55 -69.88
N ASN A 299 5.76 -91.64 -70.38
CA ASN A 299 6.03 -92.16 -71.73
C ASN A 299 5.03 -91.67 -72.80
N VAL A 300 4.15 -90.72 -72.49
CA VAL A 300 3.14 -90.18 -73.42
C VAL A 300 3.76 -89.60 -74.71
N PRO A 301 4.88 -88.85 -74.69
CA PRO A 301 5.52 -88.38 -75.92
C PRO A 301 5.95 -89.51 -76.86
N ALA A 302 6.45 -90.62 -76.29
CA ALA A 302 6.84 -91.77 -77.07
C ALA A 302 5.62 -92.48 -77.66
N LEU A 303 4.53 -92.62 -76.89
CA LEU A 303 3.26 -93.18 -77.36
C LEU A 303 2.61 -92.33 -78.48
N ARG A 304 2.77 -91.01 -78.43
CA ARG A 304 2.34 -90.10 -79.51
C ARG A 304 3.11 -90.36 -80.80
N LYS A 305 4.43 -90.53 -80.68
CA LYS A 305 5.30 -90.82 -81.82
C LYS A 305 4.95 -92.19 -82.43
N THR A 306 4.75 -93.22 -81.61
CA THR A 306 4.37 -94.55 -82.10
C THR A 306 3.00 -94.54 -82.76
N LEU A 307 2.01 -93.80 -82.22
CA LEU A 307 0.72 -93.63 -82.89
C LEU A 307 0.86 -92.95 -84.25
N TYR A 308 1.65 -91.87 -84.34
CA TYR A 308 1.89 -91.17 -85.59
C TYR A 308 2.52 -92.09 -86.64
N ASP A 309 3.49 -92.92 -86.25
CA ASP A 309 4.11 -93.91 -87.12
C ASP A 309 3.11 -95.01 -87.55
N LEU A 310 2.22 -95.45 -86.65
CA LEU A 310 1.16 -96.40 -86.95
C LEU A 310 0.10 -95.83 -87.90
N GLU A 311 -0.30 -94.57 -87.73
CA GLU A 311 -1.26 -93.86 -88.60
C GLU A 311 -0.68 -93.71 -90.01
N LYS A 312 0.59 -93.28 -90.13
CA LYS A 312 1.30 -93.20 -91.40
C LYS A 312 1.44 -94.56 -92.08
N THR A 313 1.67 -95.62 -91.30
CA THR A 313 1.73 -97.00 -91.82
C THR A 313 0.36 -97.46 -92.33
N ARG A 314 -0.72 -97.08 -91.64
CA ARG A 314 -2.10 -97.38 -92.05
C ARG A 314 -2.50 -96.65 -93.33
N GLN A 315 -2.22 -95.35 -93.45
CA GLN A 315 -2.43 -94.58 -94.68
C GLN A 315 -1.71 -95.20 -95.89
N ARG A 316 -0.46 -95.65 -95.70
CA ARG A 316 0.29 -96.37 -96.75
C ARG A 316 -0.37 -97.67 -97.19
N TYR A 317 -1.02 -98.39 -96.27
CA TYR A 317 -1.76 -99.61 -96.61
C TYR A 317 -3.07 -99.30 -97.36
N GLU A 318 -3.70 -98.15 -97.11
CA GLU A 318 -4.92 -97.69 -97.80
C GLU A 318 -4.63 -97.15 -99.22
N GLU A 319 -3.52 -96.42 -99.41
CA GLU A 319 -3.16 -95.82 -100.71
C GLU A 319 -2.47 -96.80 -101.67
N GLY A 320 -1.79 -97.83 -101.16
CA GLY A 320 -0.87 -98.66 -101.94
C GLY A 320 -1.50 -99.75 -102.82
N ASN A 321 -2.76 -100.15 -102.62
CA ASN A 321 -3.46 -101.13 -103.46
C ASN A 321 -4.97 -101.26 -103.12
N PRO A 322 -5.92 -101.31 -104.08
CA PRO A 322 -7.38 -101.35 -103.80
C PRO A 322 -7.94 -102.64 -103.14
N GLY A 323 -7.08 -103.55 -102.67
CA GLY A 323 -7.48 -104.88 -102.17
C GLY A 323 -7.35 -105.10 -100.65
N TYR A 324 -6.79 -104.14 -99.91
CA TYR A 324 -6.62 -104.24 -98.45
C TYR A 324 -7.91 -103.82 -97.71
N LEU A 325 -8.91 -104.70 -97.70
CA LEU A 325 -10.11 -104.54 -96.85
C LEU A 325 -9.72 -104.63 -95.36
N GLU A 326 -10.55 -104.09 -94.47
CA GLU A 326 -10.35 -104.01 -93.00
C GLU A 326 -9.90 -105.32 -92.31
N ARG A 327 -10.13 -106.48 -92.95
CA ARG A 327 -9.81 -107.81 -92.41
C ARG A 327 -8.45 -108.37 -92.87
N HIS A 328 -7.64 -107.61 -93.61
CA HIS A 328 -6.32 -108.09 -94.05
C HIS A 328 -5.34 -108.26 -92.87
N PRO A 329 -4.52 -109.34 -92.80
CA PRO A 329 -3.67 -109.64 -91.65
C PRO A 329 -2.75 -108.48 -91.20
N LYS A 330 -2.14 -107.73 -92.15
CA LYS A 330 -1.32 -106.55 -91.83
C LYS A 330 -2.12 -105.36 -91.27
N MET A 331 -3.38 -105.21 -91.67
CA MET A 331 -4.28 -104.17 -91.14
C MET A 331 -4.76 -104.54 -89.73
N LEU A 332 -4.99 -105.84 -89.50
CA LEU A 332 -5.34 -106.39 -88.19
C LEU A 332 -4.18 -106.29 -87.18
N GLU A 333 -2.94 -106.47 -87.62
CA GLU A 333 -1.74 -106.27 -86.81
C GLU A 333 -1.57 -104.80 -86.41
N ASN A 334 -1.70 -103.87 -87.36
CA ASN A 334 -1.69 -102.43 -87.09
C ASN A 334 -2.82 -102.03 -86.11
N ALA A 335 -4.03 -102.55 -86.30
CA ALA A 335 -5.16 -102.33 -85.40
C ALA A 335 -4.89 -102.82 -83.97
N ARG A 336 -4.24 -103.98 -83.82
CA ARG A 336 -3.82 -104.49 -82.51
C ARG A 336 -2.77 -103.58 -81.86
N SER A 337 -1.80 -103.10 -82.62
CA SER A 337 -0.80 -102.15 -82.11
C SER A 337 -1.42 -100.81 -81.71
N VAL A 338 -2.41 -100.30 -82.45
CA VAL A 338 -3.16 -99.09 -82.05
C VAL A 338 -3.93 -99.33 -80.75
N GLN A 339 -4.55 -100.49 -80.58
CA GLN A 339 -5.25 -100.86 -79.35
C GLN A 339 -4.30 -101.04 -78.16
N GLU A 340 -3.10 -101.56 -78.39
CA GLU A 340 -2.05 -101.66 -77.37
C GLU A 340 -1.58 -100.27 -76.92
N VAL A 341 -1.32 -99.36 -77.87
CA VAL A 341 -1.00 -97.95 -77.57
C VAL A 341 -2.13 -97.26 -76.80
N LYS A 342 -3.40 -97.51 -77.19
CA LYS A 342 -4.57 -96.99 -76.46
C LYS A 342 -4.61 -97.47 -75.01
N ASN A 343 -4.41 -98.76 -74.77
CA ASN A 343 -4.43 -99.33 -73.43
C ASN A 343 -3.24 -98.83 -72.59
N SER A 344 -2.04 -98.74 -73.17
CA SER A 344 -0.87 -98.16 -72.52
C SER A 344 -1.07 -96.69 -72.18
N LEU A 345 -1.70 -95.91 -73.06
CA LEU A 345 -2.00 -94.50 -72.80
C LEU A 345 -3.05 -94.32 -71.69
N ILE A 346 -4.10 -95.14 -71.67
CA ILE A 346 -5.09 -95.12 -70.59
C ILE A 346 -4.44 -95.46 -69.25
N ALA A 347 -3.53 -96.43 -69.21
CA ALA A 347 -2.77 -96.78 -68.00
C ALA A 347 -1.87 -95.62 -67.54
N GLU A 348 -1.15 -94.99 -68.46
CA GLU A 348 -0.25 -93.85 -68.18
C GLU A 348 -1.03 -92.61 -67.70
N VAL A 349 -2.17 -92.31 -68.31
CA VAL A 349 -3.05 -91.22 -67.90
C VAL A 349 -3.63 -91.50 -66.50
N THR A 350 -4.04 -92.74 -66.23
CA THR A 350 -4.54 -93.13 -64.90
C THR A 350 -3.44 -92.99 -63.83
N ALA A 351 -2.20 -93.37 -64.16
CA ALA A 351 -1.05 -93.16 -63.28
C ALA A 351 -0.77 -91.66 -63.05
N SER A 352 -0.91 -90.82 -64.08
CA SER A 352 -0.75 -89.36 -63.96
C SER A 352 -1.80 -88.72 -63.04
N ILE A 353 -3.05 -89.19 -63.09
CA ILE A 353 -4.12 -88.72 -62.21
C ILE A 353 -3.79 -89.06 -60.76
N GLU A 354 -3.26 -90.26 -60.52
CA GLU A 354 -2.91 -90.69 -59.17
C GLU A 354 -1.71 -89.91 -58.61
N ASP A 355 -0.66 -89.68 -59.42
CA ASP A 355 0.48 -88.82 -59.05
C ASP A 355 0.03 -87.38 -58.73
N LEU A 356 -0.87 -86.81 -59.54
CA LEU A 356 -1.43 -85.48 -59.29
C LEU A 356 -2.27 -85.45 -58.00
N LYS A 357 -3.03 -86.50 -57.70
CA LYS A 357 -3.78 -86.60 -56.42
C LYS A 357 -2.83 -86.73 -55.24
N ASP A 358 -1.78 -87.54 -55.34
CA ASP A 358 -0.78 -87.71 -54.27
C ASP A 358 -0.06 -86.39 -53.99
N LYS A 359 0.33 -85.67 -55.05
CA LYS A 359 0.94 -84.35 -54.94
C LYS A 359 -0.01 -83.32 -54.33
N ARG A 360 -1.32 -83.39 -54.64
CA ARG A 360 -2.35 -82.57 -53.98
C ARG A 360 -2.44 -82.89 -52.49
N ILE A 361 -2.45 -84.17 -52.11
CA ILE A 361 -2.48 -84.61 -50.70
C ILE A 361 -1.25 -84.10 -49.95
N GLN A 362 -0.07 -84.18 -50.56
CA GLN A 362 1.18 -83.63 -50.00
C GLN A 362 1.08 -82.12 -49.76
N LEU A 363 0.60 -81.35 -50.73
CA LEU A 363 0.42 -79.91 -50.58
C LEU A 363 -0.64 -79.53 -49.53
N ILE A 364 -1.70 -80.32 -49.38
CA ILE A 364 -2.71 -80.12 -48.32
C ILE A 364 -2.11 -80.42 -46.94
N ALA A 365 -1.30 -81.48 -46.83
CA ALA A 365 -0.60 -81.81 -45.60
C ALA A 365 0.39 -80.71 -45.20
N GLN A 366 1.18 -80.21 -46.15
CA GLN A 366 2.10 -79.07 -45.94
C GLN A 366 1.36 -77.79 -45.54
N GLU A 367 0.26 -77.44 -46.23
CA GLU A 367 -0.56 -76.28 -45.86
C GLU A 367 -1.06 -76.39 -44.41
N ARG A 368 -1.58 -77.55 -44.01
CA ARG A 368 -2.07 -77.78 -42.65
C ARG A 368 -0.96 -77.67 -41.60
N GLU A 369 0.22 -78.20 -41.88
CA GLU A 369 1.37 -78.10 -40.99
C GLU A 369 1.77 -76.63 -40.78
N PHE A 370 1.91 -75.85 -41.86
CA PHE A 370 2.24 -74.43 -41.77
C PHE A 370 1.12 -73.62 -41.13
N GLN A 371 -0.16 -73.95 -41.34
CA GLN A 371 -1.29 -73.31 -40.65
C GLN A 371 -1.25 -73.58 -39.13
N GLN A 372 -0.92 -74.80 -38.71
CA GLN A 372 -0.77 -75.11 -37.29
C GLN A 372 0.44 -74.41 -36.66
N ALA A 373 1.58 -74.38 -37.37
CA ALA A 373 2.76 -73.64 -36.95
C ALA A 373 2.47 -72.13 -36.85
N MET A 374 1.74 -71.56 -37.81
CA MET A 374 1.26 -70.19 -37.78
C MET A 374 0.38 -69.93 -36.56
N GLY A 375 -0.57 -70.82 -36.25
CA GLY A 375 -1.44 -70.69 -35.07
C GLY A 375 -0.64 -70.62 -33.76
N LYS A 376 0.38 -71.47 -33.61
CA LYS A 376 1.28 -71.47 -32.44
C LYS A 376 2.06 -70.15 -32.32
N VAL A 377 2.67 -69.68 -33.43
CA VAL A 377 3.43 -68.42 -33.43
C VAL A 377 2.51 -67.21 -33.22
N GLN A 378 1.27 -67.26 -33.71
CA GLN A 378 0.28 -66.22 -33.47
C GLN A 378 -0.08 -66.11 -31.99
N GLN A 379 -0.32 -67.24 -31.31
CA GLN A 379 -0.58 -67.27 -29.86
C GLN A 379 0.61 -66.74 -29.05
N GLN A 380 1.83 -67.18 -29.38
CA GLN A 380 3.05 -66.69 -28.72
C GLN A 380 3.21 -65.17 -28.90
N SER A 381 2.93 -64.66 -30.11
CA SER A 381 2.98 -63.23 -30.40
C SER A 381 1.92 -62.43 -29.65
N MET A 382 0.73 -63.00 -29.39
CA MET A 382 -0.29 -62.35 -28.55
C MET A 382 0.18 -62.25 -27.10
N GLN A 383 0.72 -63.35 -26.54
CA GLN A 383 1.29 -63.35 -25.18
C GLN A 383 2.45 -62.36 -25.05
N LEU A 384 3.33 -62.28 -26.05
CA LEU A 384 4.41 -61.29 -26.09
C LEU A 384 3.87 -59.85 -26.12
N SER A 385 2.76 -59.60 -26.83
CA SER A 385 2.12 -58.29 -26.88
C SER A 385 1.52 -57.87 -25.55
N GLU A 386 0.89 -58.78 -24.80
CA GLU A 386 0.34 -58.51 -23.46
C GLU A 386 1.45 -58.16 -22.46
N ILE A 387 2.58 -58.90 -22.51
CA ILE A 387 3.76 -58.63 -21.68
C ILE A 387 4.36 -57.27 -22.01
N GLU A 388 4.48 -56.93 -23.30
CA GLU A 388 4.97 -55.64 -23.77
C GLU A 388 4.07 -54.50 -23.31
N GLU A 389 2.75 -54.65 -23.43
CA GLU A 389 1.79 -53.64 -22.96
C GLU A 389 1.95 -53.36 -21.47
N TRP A 390 2.05 -54.41 -20.64
CA TRP A 390 2.29 -54.25 -19.21
C TRP A 390 3.61 -53.52 -18.93
N LEU A 391 4.69 -53.91 -19.61
CA LEU A 391 6.01 -53.28 -19.45
C LEU A 391 6.05 -51.83 -19.92
N VAL A 392 5.36 -51.50 -21.01
CA VAL A 392 5.25 -50.14 -21.51
C VAL A 392 4.45 -49.28 -20.54
N ASN A 393 3.33 -49.78 -20.01
CA ASN A 393 2.52 -49.05 -19.03
C ASN A 393 3.31 -48.79 -17.74
N LYS A 394 4.00 -49.80 -17.20
CA LYS A 394 4.89 -49.63 -16.05
C LYS A 394 6.08 -48.73 -16.34
N GLY A 395 6.64 -48.82 -17.55
CA GLY A 395 7.71 -47.93 -18.01
C GLY A 395 7.28 -46.47 -18.10
N ARG A 396 6.04 -46.19 -18.54
CA ARG A 396 5.46 -44.84 -18.50
C ARG A 396 5.28 -44.35 -17.07
N GLU A 397 4.76 -45.20 -16.16
CA GLU A 397 4.64 -44.84 -14.74
C GLU A 397 6.01 -44.50 -14.13
N LEU A 398 7.03 -45.32 -14.41
CA LEU A 398 8.41 -45.09 -13.99
C LEU A 398 8.98 -43.78 -14.54
N ALA A 399 8.73 -43.47 -15.82
CA ALA A 399 9.20 -42.22 -16.44
C ALA A 399 8.56 -40.97 -15.81
N VAL A 400 7.28 -41.03 -15.45
CA VAL A 400 6.58 -39.94 -14.73
C VAL A 400 7.19 -39.75 -13.35
N VAL A 401 7.41 -40.84 -12.60
CA VAL A 401 8.04 -40.80 -11.28
C VAL A 401 9.46 -40.22 -11.38
N ARG A 402 10.29 -40.69 -12.33
CA ARG A 402 11.64 -40.15 -12.57
C ARG A 402 11.66 -38.66 -12.84
N THR A 403 10.78 -38.19 -13.73
CA THR A 403 10.69 -36.77 -14.07
C THR A 403 10.32 -35.94 -12.83
N SER A 404 9.43 -36.46 -11.98
CA SER A 404 9.08 -35.83 -10.70
C SER A 404 10.26 -35.84 -9.72
N THR A 405 10.96 -36.97 -9.57
CA THR A 405 12.17 -37.10 -8.75
C THR A 405 13.23 -36.07 -9.16
N ASP A 406 13.50 -35.92 -10.46
CA ASP A 406 14.46 -34.96 -11.01
C ASP A 406 14.05 -33.51 -10.69
N GLN A 407 12.76 -33.17 -10.81
CA GLN A 407 12.24 -31.85 -10.45
C GLN A 407 12.39 -31.55 -8.96
N ILE A 408 12.04 -32.52 -8.09
CA ILE A 408 12.20 -32.40 -6.64
C ILE A 408 13.69 -32.22 -6.30
N GLN A 409 14.58 -32.97 -6.95
CA GLN A 409 16.01 -32.89 -6.71
C GLN A 409 16.62 -31.56 -7.16
N ARG A 410 16.20 -31.04 -8.32
CA ARG A 410 16.57 -29.68 -8.75
C ARG A 410 16.10 -28.64 -7.73
N ARG A 411 14.85 -28.71 -7.30
CA ARG A 411 14.29 -27.78 -6.33
C ARG A 411 14.98 -27.87 -4.96
N LEU A 412 15.33 -29.08 -4.53
CA LEU A 412 16.10 -29.29 -3.30
C LEU A 412 17.51 -28.70 -3.41
N ASN A 413 18.17 -28.86 -4.56
CA ASN A 413 19.49 -28.26 -4.79
C ASN A 413 19.41 -26.73 -4.81
N GLU A 414 18.38 -26.13 -5.43
CA GLU A 414 18.12 -24.68 -5.35
C GLU A 414 17.99 -24.21 -3.90
N VAL A 415 17.16 -24.88 -3.09
CA VAL A 415 16.96 -24.55 -1.67
C VAL A 415 18.27 -24.72 -0.87
N ARG A 416 19.08 -25.76 -1.16
CA ARG A 416 20.39 -25.96 -0.53
C ARG A 416 21.39 -24.87 -0.90
N ILE A 417 21.40 -24.42 -2.15
CA ILE A 417 22.24 -23.31 -2.60
C ILE A 417 21.81 -22.02 -1.91
N GLU A 418 20.50 -21.77 -1.81
CA GLU A 418 19.94 -20.61 -1.09
C GLU A 418 20.34 -20.61 0.40
N GLN A 419 20.40 -21.77 1.05
CA GLN A 419 20.92 -21.89 2.43
C GLN A 419 22.44 -21.70 2.52
N ALA A 420 23.21 -22.15 1.53
CA ALA A 420 24.67 -22.10 1.55
C ALA A 420 25.24 -20.72 1.19
N LEU A 421 24.48 -19.91 0.45
CA LEU A 421 24.83 -18.52 0.16
C LEU A 421 24.72 -17.68 1.46
N PRO A 422 25.80 -17.00 1.89
CA PRO A 422 25.71 -16.07 3.01
C PRO A 422 24.64 -15.03 2.71
N SER A 423 23.67 -14.90 3.60
CA SER A 423 22.42 -14.16 3.42
C SER A 423 22.58 -12.63 3.32
N GLU A 424 23.77 -12.11 3.04
CA GLU A 424 24.06 -10.67 3.03
C GLU A 424 23.48 -9.94 1.82
N GLN A 425 23.22 -10.62 0.69
CA GLN A 425 22.87 -9.93 -0.56
C GLN A 425 21.35 -9.74 -0.80
N GLU A 426 20.45 -10.32 -0.01
CA GLU A 426 19.00 -10.30 -0.28
C GLU A 426 18.09 -10.16 0.96
N GLU A 427 18.55 -9.50 2.03
CA GLU A 427 17.60 -8.98 3.04
C GLU A 427 17.16 -7.58 2.62
N PRO A 428 15.91 -7.36 2.19
CA PRO A 428 15.47 -6.03 1.78
C PRO A 428 15.48 -5.03 2.94
N LEU A 429 15.60 -5.48 4.19
CA LEU A 429 15.57 -4.62 5.37
C LEU A 429 16.97 -4.47 5.99
N HIS A 430 17.57 -3.29 5.85
CA HIS A 430 18.89 -2.99 6.42
C HIS A 430 18.80 -1.99 7.57
N LYS A 431 19.67 -2.14 8.58
CA LYS A 431 19.83 -1.11 9.61
C LYS A 431 20.41 0.15 8.97
N GLU A 432 19.73 1.27 9.15
CA GLU A 432 20.17 2.56 8.63
C GLU A 432 20.73 3.44 9.74
N GLN A 433 19.98 3.57 10.84
CA GLN A 433 20.39 4.34 12.00
C GLN A 433 20.32 3.46 13.25
N PHE A 434 21.41 3.46 14.02
CA PHE A 434 21.47 2.84 15.34
C PHE A 434 20.87 3.77 16.40
N ALA A 435 20.44 3.21 17.53
CA ALA A 435 19.96 4.00 18.64
C ALA A 435 21.05 4.94 19.16
N TYR A 436 20.70 6.19 19.42
CA TYR A 436 21.61 7.22 19.92
C TYR A 436 21.24 7.61 21.36
N LEU A 437 22.21 8.13 22.11
CA LEU A 437 21.97 8.64 23.45
C LEU A 437 21.38 10.06 23.37
N PRO A 438 20.13 10.29 23.81
CA PRO A 438 19.54 11.61 23.76
C PRO A 438 20.22 12.55 24.78
N GLY A 439 20.64 13.73 24.31
CA GLY A 439 21.31 14.72 25.15
C GLY A 439 20.36 15.58 26.01
N ALA A 440 19.07 15.61 25.69
CA ALA A 440 18.06 16.40 26.39
C ALA A 440 16.72 15.62 26.51
N PRO A 441 15.90 15.92 27.51
CA PRO A 441 14.58 15.29 27.66
C PRO A 441 13.66 15.71 26.52
N PHE A 442 12.89 14.75 26.01
CA PHE A 442 11.85 14.97 25.01
C PHE A 442 10.65 15.70 25.64
N THR A 443 10.26 15.27 26.84
CA THR A 443 9.22 15.92 27.65
C THR A 443 9.69 16.02 29.10
N PRO A 444 9.47 17.14 29.79
CA PRO A 444 8.92 18.40 29.30
C PRO A 444 9.91 19.20 28.40
N ASN A 445 9.43 19.77 27.30
CA ASN A 445 10.23 20.69 26.48
C ASN A 445 10.35 22.04 27.21
N LYS A 446 11.47 22.22 27.93
CA LYS A 446 11.75 23.40 28.76
C LYS A 446 11.66 24.72 27.98
N ALA A 447 12.00 24.73 26.68
CA ALA A 447 11.89 25.92 25.83
C ALA A 447 10.43 26.29 25.56
N ASN A 448 9.59 25.31 25.20
CA ASN A 448 8.17 25.56 24.95
C ASN A 448 7.44 26.01 26.22
N ILE A 449 7.73 25.40 27.37
CA ILE A 449 7.11 25.80 28.64
C ILE A 449 7.46 27.23 29.01
N ARG A 450 8.72 27.64 28.83
CA ARG A 450 9.15 29.03 29.05
C ARG A 450 8.39 29.98 28.13
N ASN A 451 8.25 29.65 26.86
CA ASN A 451 7.52 30.48 25.89
C ASN A 451 6.03 30.58 26.26
N THR A 452 5.39 29.48 26.68
CA THR A 452 4.01 29.50 27.16
C THR A 452 3.85 30.34 28.42
N GLY A 453 4.79 30.26 29.36
CA GLY A 453 4.82 31.14 30.54
C GLY A 453 4.89 32.62 30.14
N LEU A 454 5.76 32.97 29.19
CA LEU A 454 5.82 34.35 28.67
C LEU A 454 4.49 34.80 28.06
N TYR A 455 3.81 33.96 27.28
CA TYR A 455 2.50 34.30 26.73
C TYR A 455 1.44 34.50 27.83
N ILE A 456 1.45 33.67 28.87
CA ILE A 456 0.57 33.84 30.04
C ILE A 456 0.87 35.18 30.74
N PHE A 457 2.15 35.51 30.94
CA PHE A 457 2.55 36.77 31.55
C PHE A 457 2.04 37.98 30.76
N PHE A 458 2.33 38.06 29.46
CA PHE A 458 1.90 39.20 28.63
C PHE A 458 0.37 39.29 28.51
N GLY A 459 -0.32 38.15 28.43
CA GLY A 459 -1.78 38.10 28.42
C GLY A 459 -2.37 38.69 29.69
N LEU A 460 -1.91 38.26 30.87
CA LEU A 460 -2.37 38.78 32.16
C LEU A 460 -1.94 40.23 32.40
N PHE A 461 -0.74 40.61 31.97
CA PHE A 461 -0.21 41.96 32.11
C PHE A 461 -1.09 43.01 31.41
N VAL A 462 -1.66 42.68 30.25
CA VAL A 462 -2.61 43.56 29.54
C VAL A 462 -4.02 43.43 30.09
N LEU A 463 -4.47 42.21 30.41
CA LEU A 463 -5.85 41.94 30.84
C LEU A 463 -6.19 42.60 32.19
N ILE A 464 -5.27 42.54 33.16
CA ILE A 464 -5.53 43.00 34.53
C ILE A 464 -5.82 44.51 34.60
N PRO A 465 -4.98 45.42 34.04
CA PRO A 465 -5.28 46.85 34.00
C PRO A 465 -6.62 47.17 33.33
N VAL A 466 -6.93 46.49 32.22
CA VAL A 466 -8.18 46.70 31.48
C VAL A 466 -9.38 46.30 32.32
N CYS A 467 -9.37 45.12 32.95
CA CYS A 467 -10.43 44.69 33.85
C CYS A 467 -10.61 45.63 35.04
N LEU A 468 -9.50 46.11 35.63
CA LEU A 468 -9.54 47.06 36.75
C LEU A 468 -10.04 48.46 36.33
N GLU A 469 -9.93 48.82 35.05
CA GLU A 469 -10.49 50.06 34.51
C GLU A 469 -12.01 50.00 34.41
N PHE A 470 -12.58 48.85 34.06
CA PHE A 470 -14.04 48.67 34.06
C PHE A 470 -14.69 48.76 35.45
N VAL A 471 -13.92 48.59 36.53
CA VAL A 471 -14.40 48.65 37.92
C VAL A 471 -14.25 50.05 38.52
N ASP A 472 -13.45 50.94 37.93
CA ASP A 472 -13.14 52.25 38.49
C ASP A 472 -14.03 53.36 37.90
N ASN A 473 -14.89 53.96 38.74
CA ASN A 473 -15.86 54.98 38.34
C ASN A 473 -15.34 56.44 38.44
N ARG A 474 -14.03 56.65 38.61
CA ARG A 474 -13.46 58.02 38.71
C ARG A 474 -13.28 58.65 37.33
N VAL A 475 -13.55 59.95 37.24
CA VAL A 475 -13.23 60.78 36.05
C VAL A 475 -11.72 61.02 36.03
N LYS A 476 -11.03 60.54 34.99
CA LYS A 476 -9.55 60.58 34.92
C LYS A 476 -9.01 61.27 33.69
N SER A 477 -9.77 61.26 32.60
CA SER A 477 -9.39 61.93 31.35
C SER A 477 -10.28 63.15 31.10
N PRO A 478 -9.75 64.23 30.49
CA PRO A 478 -10.55 65.28 29.84
C PRO A 478 -11.71 64.72 29.00
N PHE A 479 -11.45 63.57 28.37
CA PHE A 479 -12.41 62.83 27.58
C PHE A 479 -13.65 62.38 28.38
N ASP A 480 -13.45 61.88 29.60
CA ASP A 480 -14.53 61.41 30.45
C ASP A 480 -15.45 62.59 30.86
N VAL A 481 -14.88 63.78 31.07
CA VAL A 481 -15.62 65.02 31.37
C VAL A 481 -16.47 65.46 30.18
N GLU A 482 -15.88 65.52 28.98
CA GLU A 482 -16.57 65.96 27.77
C GLU A 482 -17.75 65.04 27.42
N VAL A 483 -17.58 63.72 27.54
CA VAL A 483 -18.64 62.75 27.25
C VAL A 483 -19.75 62.80 28.29
N PHE A 484 -19.39 62.90 29.58
CA PHE A 484 -20.38 62.87 30.65
C PHE A 484 -21.18 64.18 30.76
N ILE A 485 -20.52 65.32 30.62
CA ILE A 485 -21.15 66.66 30.74
C ILE A 485 -21.74 67.14 29.40
N GLY A 486 -21.23 66.64 28.27
CA GLY A 486 -21.68 67.05 26.93
C GLY A 486 -21.23 68.47 26.54
N LYS A 487 -20.19 68.99 27.20
CA LYS A 487 -19.59 70.31 26.94
C LYS A 487 -18.09 70.17 26.79
N ASP A 488 -17.49 71.03 25.97
CA ASP A 488 -16.04 71.06 25.79
C ASP A 488 -15.32 71.46 27.08
N LEU A 489 -14.22 70.78 27.38
CA LEU A 489 -13.36 71.17 28.49
C LEU A 489 -12.72 72.54 28.21
N ILE A 490 -12.86 73.48 29.15
CA ILE A 490 -12.32 74.83 29.01
C ILE A 490 -10.79 74.82 29.19
N ALA A 491 -10.31 74.21 30.27
CA ALA A 491 -8.88 74.08 30.55
C ALA A 491 -8.64 72.92 31.54
N GLY A 492 -7.47 72.28 31.43
CA GLY A 492 -6.95 71.36 32.44
C GLY A 492 -5.88 72.07 33.26
N ILE A 493 -6.14 72.31 34.54
CA ILE A 493 -5.14 72.91 35.44
C ILE A 493 -4.35 71.78 36.12
N PRO A 494 -3.02 71.69 35.91
CA PRO A 494 -2.22 70.65 36.54
C PRO A 494 -2.16 70.86 38.06
N LYS A 495 -1.91 69.77 38.79
CA LYS A 495 -1.81 69.82 40.25
C LYS A 495 -0.60 70.67 40.66
N ILE A 496 -0.87 71.67 41.48
CA ILE A 496 0.13 72.61 41.99
C ILE A 496 0.88 71.96 43.14
N SER A 497 2.12 71.56 42.90
CA SER A 497 2.96 70.84 43.88
C SER A 497 3.98 71.76 44.53
N ASP A 498 4.58 72.67 43.75
CA ASP A 498 5.80 73.38 44.12
C ASP A 498 5.56 74.80 44.68
N VAL A 499 4.30 75.23 44.76
CA VAL A 499 3.89 76.55 45.29
C VAL A 499 3.20 76.38 46.64
N GLU A 500 3.65 77.15 47.64
CA GLU A 500 3.04 77.21 48.98
C GLU A 500 1.56 77.59 48.90
N GLU A 501 0.72 76.97 49.72
CA GLU A 501 -0.74 77.08 49.64
C GLU A 501 -1.25 78.52 49.69
N ILE A 502 -0.59 79.39 50.47
CA ILE A 502 -0.92 80.80 50.63
C ILE A 502 -0.70 81.59 49.34
N GLN A 503 0.29 81.20 48.53
CA GLN A 503 0.68 81.92 47.31
C GLN A 503 -0.06 81.42 46.04
N ARG A 504 -0.71 80.25 46.10
CA ARG A 504 -1.40 79.63 44.95
C ARG A 504 -2.47 80.50 44.28
N PRO A 505 -3.24 81.34 44.98
CA PRO A 505 -4.23 82.21 44.35
C PRO A 505 -3.62 83.40 43.58
N LEU A 506 -2.31 83.62 43.73
CA LEU A 506 -1.55 84.71 43.12
C LEU A 506 -0.50 84.21 42.11
N ILE A 507 -0.62 82.98 41.60
CA ILE A 507 0.37 82.39 40.69
C ILE A 507 0.55 83.26 39.44
N VAL A 508 -0.56 83.67 38.81
CA VAL A 508 -0.53 84.54 37.62
C VAL A 508 -0.13 85.99 37.97
N GLY A 509 -0.45 86.44 39.18
CA GLY A 509 -0.14 87.81 39.63
C GLY A 509 1.33 88.02 39.94
N ASN A 510 1.99 86.99 40.46
CA ASN A 510 3.38 87.03 40.90
C ASN A 510 4.33 86.26 39.96
N ASP A 511 3.85 85.76 38.81
CA ASP A 511 4.58 84.89 37.87
C ASP A 511 5.35 83.76 38.59
N LEU A 512 4.67 83.02 39.47
CA LEU A 512 5.31 82.01 40.33
C LEU A 512 5.68 80.72 39.58
N ASP A 513 4.98 80.41 38.49
CA ASP A 513 5.19 79.22 37.67
C ASP A 513 4.69 79.50 36.24
N ASP A 514 5.60 79.44 35.26
CA ASP A 514 5.30 79.74 33.86
C ASP A 514 4.28 78.78 33.24
N GLY A 515 4.33 77.49 33.59
CA GLY A 515 3.45 76.45 33.05
C GLY A 515 2.02 76.56 33.57
N LEU A 516 1.88 76.85 34.86
CA LEU A 516 0.58 77.13 35.48
C LEU A 516 0.01 78.46 34.98
N THR A 517 0.85 79.48 34.85
CA THR A 517 0.44 80.79 34.30
C THR A 517 -0.06 80.65 32.87
N GLU A 518 0.64 79.89 32.03
CA GLU A 518 0.20 79.60 30.66
C GLU A 518 -1.11 78.80 30.62
N SER A 519 -1.31 77.89 31.58
CA SER A 519 -2.59 77.16 31.71
C SER A 519 -3.77 78.12 31.99
N PHE A 520 -3.58 79.14 32.82
CA PHE A 520 -4.59 80.18 33.08
C PHE A 520 -4.75 81.19 31.93
N ARG A 521 -3.70 81.51 31.17
CA ARG A 521 -3.78 82.31 29.94
C ARG A 521 -4.53 81.56 28.83
N SER A 522 -4.29 80.27 28.71
CA SER A 522 -5.02 79.37 27.81
C SER A 522 -6.50 79.26 28.22
N MET A 523 -6.78 79.13 29.52
CA MET A 523 -8.14 79.18 30.06
C MET A 523 -8.87 80.49 29.70
N TYR A 524 -8.21 81.65 29.88
CA TYR A 524 -8.74 82.95 29.48
C TYR A 524 -9.04 83.01 27.98
N SER A 525 -8.09 82.60 27.15
CA SER A 525 -8.23 82.61 25.69
C SER A 525 -9.38 81.72 25.24
N LYS A 526 -9.52 80.52 25.82
CA LYS A 526 -10.62 79.60 25.50
C LYS A 526 -11.99 80.15 25.91
N ILE A 527 -12.07 80.78 27.08
CA ILE A 527 -13.29 81.47 27.55
C ILE A 527 -13.65 82.62 26.60
N GLN A 528 -12.67 83.41 26.15
CA GLN A 528 -12.89 84.49 25.20
C GLN A 528 -13.40 83.96 23.85
N MET A 529 -12.76 82.91 23.31
CA MET A 529 -13.16 82.28 22.05
C MET A 529 -14.56 81.66 22.11
N ASN A 530 -14.98 81.16 23.28
CA ASN A 530 -16.30 80.55 23.48
C ASN A 530 -17.40 81.59 23.82
N SER A 531 -17.07 82.89 23.89
CA SER A 531 -18.05 83.94 24.19
C SER A 531 -18.77 84.41 22.92
N LEU A 532 -20.07 84.69 23.02
CA LEU A 532 -20.87 85.30 21.93
C LEU A 532 -20.56 86.80 21.72
N THR A 533 -19.80 87.41 22.64
CA THR A 533 -19.38 88.81 22.64
C THR A 533 -17.86 88.92 22.68
N ASP A 534 -17.28 90.07 22.32
CA ASP A 534 -15.81 90.30 22.29
C ASP A 534 -15.08 89.86 23.57
N TYR A 535 -15.75 89.91 24.72
CA TYR A 535 -15.34 89.29 25.97
C TYR A 535 -16.55 89.07 26.89
N PRO A 536 -16.60 87.99 27.71
CA PRO A 536 -17.67 87.81 28.67
C PRO A 536 -17.63 88.89 29.76
N LYS A 537 -18.74 89.61 29.95
CA LYS A 537 -18.84 90.70 30.93
C LYS A 537 -18.96 90.21 32.38
N SER A 538 -19.47 89.00 32.57
CA SER A 538 -19.66 88.37 33.89
C SER A 538 -19.42 86.87 33.80
N ILE A 539 -18.61 86.33 34.70
CA ILE A 539 -18.31 84.89 34.78
C ILE A 539 -18.61 84.42 36.20
N LEU A 540 -19.49 83.42 36.32
CA LEU A 540 -19.72 82.71 37.57
C LEU A 540 -18.83 81.46 37.63
N ILE A 541 -18.05 81.33 38.69
CA ILE A 541 -17.21 80.14 38.92
C ILE A 541 -17.81 79.36 40.09
N THR A 542 -18.15 78.10 39.83
CA THR A 542 -18.70 77.17 40.82
C THR A 542 -18.10 75.78 40.61
N SER A 543 -18.43 74.83 41.50
CA SER A 543 -17.99 73.44 41.34
C SER A 543 -18.95 72.46 42.03
N ALA A 544 -18.83 71.17 41.74
CA ALA A 544 -19.77 70.13 42.16
C ALA A 544 -19.67 69.79 43.65
N ILE A 545 -18.48 69.85 44.24
CA ILE A 545 -18.24 69.59 45.68
C ILE A 545 -17.35 70.68 46.30
N PRO A 546 -17.39 70.87 47.64
CA PRO A 546 -16.40 71.69 48.34
C PRO A 546 -15.00 71.14 48.11
N SER A 547 -13.96 71.98 48.07
CA SER A 547 -12.58 71.47 47.96
C SER A 547 -11.93 71.57 46.58
N GLU A 548 -12.70 71.82 45.51
CA GLU A 548 -12.23 71.64 44.11
C GLU A 548 -11.43 72.83 43.53
N GLY A 549 -11.13 73.85 44.34
CA GLY A 549 -10.27 74.97 43.91
C GLY A 549 -11.01 76.12 43.22
N LYS A 550 -12.32 76.29 43.42
CA LYS A 550 -13.14 77.42 42.89
C LYS A 550 -12.46 78.78 43.09
N SER A 551 -12.06 79.09 44.32
CA SER A 551 -11.43 80.38 44.70
C SER A 551 -10.03 80.56 44.10
N LEU A 552 -9.29 79.47 43.92
CA LEU A 552 -7.97 79.49 43.30
C LEU A 552 -8.08 79.79 41.80
N ILE A 553 -9.03 79.11 41.13
CA ILE A 553 -9.30 79.32 39.70
C ILE A 553 -9.82 80.73 39.47
N SER A 554 -10.74 81.23 40.31
CA SER A 554 -11.31 82.57 40.14
C SER A 554 -10.30 83.68 40.35
N ALA A 555 -9.42 83.58 41.35
CA ALA A 555 -8.35 84.55 41.57
C ALA A 555 -7.37 84.60 40.39
N ASN A 556 -6.80 83.46 40.00
CA ASN A 556 -5.81 83.41 38.91
C ASN A 556 -6.42 83.78 37.55
N LEU A 557 -7.68 83.42 37.28
CA LEU A 557 -8.37 83.86 36.06
C LEU A 557 -8.58 85.38 36.07
N ALA A 558 -8.93 85.98 37.21
CA ALA A 558 -9.10 87.43 37.32
C ALA A 558 -7.79 88.18 37.08
N TYR A 559 -6.66 87.66 37.59
CA TYR A 559 -5.33 88.17 37.26
C TYR A 559 -4.99 88.02 35.77
N SER A 560 -5.32 86.87 35.16
CA SER A 560 -5.13 86.64 33.72
C SER A 560 -5.90 87.68 32.90
N CYS A 561 -7.18 87.92 33.21
CA CYS A 561 -7.99 88.97 32.60
C CYS A 561 -7.34 90.36 32.73
N ALA A 562 -6.86 90.71 33.93
CA ALA A 562 -6.24 92.01 34.20
C ALA A 562 -4.92 92.20 33.45
N ASN A 563 -4.08 91.16 33.35
CA ASN A 563 -2.85 91.14 32.58
C ASN A 563 -3.09 91.32 31.08
N HIS A 564 -4.22 90.82 30.56
CA HIS A 564 -4.69 91.09 29.19
C HIS A 564 -5.34 92.49 29.03
N GLY A 565 -5.15 93.39 30.00
CA GLY A 565 -5.56 94.79 29.93
C GLY A 565 -7.05 95.04 30.24
N ARG A 566 -7.79 94.05 30.73
CA ARG A 566 -9.21 94.19 31.06
C ARG A 566 -9.39 94.77 32.46
N LYS A 567 -10.32 95.72 32.60
CA LYS A 567 -10.77 96.20 33.92
C LYS A 567 -11.64 95.11 34.56
N THR A 568 -11.07 94.40 35.52
CA THR A 568 -11.66 93.22 36.15
C THR A 568 -11.97 93.51 37.61
N ILE A 569 -13.14 93.09 38.06
CA ILE A 569 -13.49 93.02 39.48
C ILE A 569 -13.79 91.56 39.84
N LEU A 570 -13.16 91.07 40.90
CA LEU A 570 -13.44 89.76 41.46
C LEU A 570 -14.28 89.93 42.72
N ILE A 571 -15.45 89.30 42.76
CA ILE A 571 -16.42 89.43 43.84
C ILE A 571 -16.55 88.10 44.56
N ASP A 572 -16.36 88.08 45.88
CA ASP A 572 -16.54 86.89 46.71
C ASP A 572 -18.02 86.73 47.11
N PHE A 573 -18.72 85.85 46.38
CA PHE A 573 -20.10 85.47 46.70
C PHE A 573 -20.20 84.28 47.68
N ASP A 574 -19.09 83.75 48.20
CA ASP A 574 -19.13 82.70 49.24
C ASP A 574 -19.29 83.33 50.63
N LEU A 575 -20.54 83.62 50.99
CA LEU A 575 -20.89 84.18 52.29
C LEU A 575 -20.79 83.17 53.44
N ARG A 576 -20.61 81.87 53.15
CA ARG A 576 -20.59 80.81 54.18
C ARG A 576 -19.18 80.51 54.66
N ARG A 577 -18.21 80.46 53.75
CA ARG A 577 -16.79 80.23 54.06
C ARG A 577 -15.92 81.15 53.20
N PRO A 578 -15.97 82.48 53.42
CA PRO A 578 -15.23 83.43 52.60
C PRO A 578 -13.73 83.17 52.72
N GLY A 579 -13.10 82.95 51.57
CA GLY A 579 -11.69 82.59 51.46
C GLY A 579 -10.85 83.62 50.72
N LEU A 580 -11.48 84.46 49.88
CA LEU A 580 -10.74 85.31 48.94
C LEU A 580 -9.90 86.39 49.63
N HIS A 581 -10.43 86.99 50.70
CA HIS A 581 -9.73 88.03 51.46
C HIS A 581 -8.40 87.51 52.06
N LYS A 582 -8.37 86.26 52.55
CA LYS A 582 -7.17 85.64 53.13
C LYS A 582 -6.07 85.45 52.10
N PHE A 583 -6.45 85.08 50.89
CA PHE A 583 -5.53 84.85 49.79
C PHE A 583 -4.91 86.12 49.24
N CYS A 584 -5.59 87.25 49.43
CA CYS A 584 -5.16 88.54 48.90
C CYS A 584 -4.62 89.48 49.99
N ASP A 585 -4.41 88.95 51.20
CA ASP A 585 -3.97 89.69 52.40
C ASP A 585 -4.83 90.94 52.68
N LEU A 586 -6.16 90.77 52.61
CA LEU A 586 -7.14 91.82 52.84
C LEU A 586 -7.93 91.60 54.13
N GLU A 587 -8.26 92.70 54.83
CA GLU A 587 -9.24 92.66 55.93
C GLU A 587 -10.67 92.46 55.38
N ASN A 588 -11.46 91.55 55.98
CA ASN A 588 -12.85 91.25 55.55
C ASN A 588 -13.92 92.02 56.35
N LYS A 589 -13.59 93.20 56.90
CA LYS A 589 -14.52 93.96 57.78
C LYS A 589 -15.68 94.61 57.00
N GLN A 590 -15.44 95.01 55.76
CA GLN A 590 -16.42 95.61 54.85
C GLN A 590 -16.27 94.94 53.47
N GLY A 591 -17.38 94.77 52.75
CA GLY A 591 -17.38 94.04 51.48
C GLY A 591 -18.78 93.97 50.85
N LEU A 592 -19.09 92.86 50.20
CA LEU A 592 -20.35 92.66 49.48
C LEU A 592 -21.59 92.79 50.39
N VAL A 593 -21.58 92.21 51.58
CA VAL A 593 -22.72 92.28 52.52
C VAL A 593 -22.97 93.71 52.98
N THR A 594 -21.91 94.46 53.32
CA THR A 594 -22.04 95.87 53.70
C THR A 594 -22.56 96.71 52.53
N LEU A 595 -22.05 96.45 51.32
CA LEU A 595 -22.48 97.14 50.10
C LEU A 595 -23.97 96.91 49.82
N ILE A 596 -24.47 95.68 49.94
CA ILE A 596 -25.89 95.34 49.71
C ILE A 596 -26.79 96.02 50.76
N ASN A 597 -26.36 96.06 52.02
CA ASN A 597 -27.11 96.70 53.10
C ASN A 597 -27.17 98.23 52.91
N GLU A 598 -26.08 98.86 52.50
CA GLU A 598 -26.01 100.30 52.21
C GLU A 598 -26.79 100.67 50.94
N ALA A 599 -26.70 99.86 49.88
CA ALA A 599 -27.48 100.01 48.66
C ALA A 599 -28.99 100.02 48.94
N SER A 600 -29.43 99.23 49.92
CA SER A 600 -30.83 99.13 50.34
C SER A 600 -31.27 100.31 51.21
N SER A 601 -30.34 100.94 51.94
CA SER A 601 -30.63 101.97 52.94
C SER A 601 -30.48 103.40 52.39
N SER A 602 -29.52 103.64 51.50
CA SER A 602 -29.21 104.96 50.92
C SER A 602 -28.62 104.81 49.51
N PRO A 603 -29.45 104.73 48.46
CA PRO A 603 -28.98 104.47 47.09
C PRO A 603 -28.04 105.55 46.54
N GLU A 604 -28.17 106.80 47.00
CA GLU A 604 -27.38 107.94 46.50
C GLU A 604 -25.90 107.89 46.94
N THR A 605 -25.54 107.11 47.97
CA THR A 605 -24.16 106.99 48.48
C THR A 605 -23.41 105.75 47.96
N ILE A 606 -24.05 104.94 47.10
CA ILE A 606 -23.50 103.65 46.67
C ILE A 606 -22.16 103.79 45.94
N ASP A 607 -21.98 104.85 45.14
CA ASP A 607 -20.75 105.10 44.38
C ASP A 607 -19.56 105.40 45.28
N SER A 608 -19.79 106.07 46.42
CA SER A 608 -18.75 106.26 47.44
C SER A 608 -18.44 104.96 48.17
N SER A 609 -19.45 104.14 48.47
CA SER A 609 -19.29 102.87 49.18
C SER A 609 -18.57 101.81 48.35
N ILE A 610 -18.78 101.76 47.03
CA ILE A 610 -18.01 100.87 46.14
C ILE A 610 -16.52 101.22 46.20
N LYS A 611 -16.18 102.52 46.22
CA LYS A 611 -14.77 102.96 46.27
C LYS A 611 -14.10 102.66 47.62
N SER A 612 -14.86 102.62 48.72
CA SER A 612 -14.32 102.28 50.04
C SER A 612 -14.22 100.77 50.30
N THR A 613 -15.06 99.96 49.64
CA THR A 613 -15.14 98.50 49.86
C THR A 613 -14.36 97.67 48.83
N ALA A 614 -14.14 98.18 47.62
CA ALA A 614 -13.35 97.49 46.60
C ALA A 614 -11.86 97.81 46.74
N HIS A 615 -11.03 96.77 46.91
CA HIS A 615 -9.59 96.90 47.07
C HIS A 615 -8.87 96.68 45.74
N LYS A 616 -8.00 97.62 45.35
CA LYS A 616 -7.16 97.47 44.15
C LYS A 616 -5.92 96.64 44.49
N ILE A 617 -5.70 95.55 43.78
CA ILE A 617 -4.56 94.64 44.03
C ILE A 617 -3.55 94.62 42.87
N HIS A 618 -4.01 94.83 41.65
CA HIS A 618 -3.16 94.92 40.46
C HIS A 618 -3.65 96.04 39.52
N PRO A 619 -2.82 96.58 38.62
CA PRO A 619 -3.32 97.36 37.49
C PRO A 619 -4.50 96.65 36.81
N ASN A 620 -5.65 97.34 36.74
CA ASN A 620 -6.91 96.84 36.21
C ASN A 620 -7.61 95.71 37.00
N LEU A 621 -7.17 95.33 38.22
CA LEU A 621 -7.87 94.35 39.06
C LEU A 621 -8.32 94.93 40.40
N TYR A 622 -9.61 94.79 40.68
CA TYR A 622 -10.24 95.10 41.96
C TYR A 622 -10.80 93.83 42.60
N ILE A 623 -10.79 93.76 43.92
CA ILE A 623 -11.41 92.67 44.67
C ILE A 623 -12.45 93.25 45.63
N LEU A 624 -13.64 92.68 45.60
CA LEU A 624 -14.71 92.93 46.57
C LEU A 624 -14.88 91.68 47.44
N PRO A 625 -14.38 91.70 48.68
CA PRO A 625 -14.49 90.57 49.59
C PRO A 625 -15.95 90.43 50.08
N SER A 626 -16.28 89.34 50.78
CA SER A 626 -17.66 89.08 51.19
C SER A 626 -18.18 90.11 52.20
N GLY A 627 -17.31 90.62 53.09
CA GLY A 627 -17.68 91.49 54.21
C GLY A 627 -18.42 90.70 55.30
N GLY A 628 -17.71 90.27 56.34
CA GLY A 628 -18.25 89.44 57.41
C GLY A 628 -17.20 88.76 58.27
#